data_AF-A0A5S9ILY2-F1
#
_entry.id   AF-A0A5S9ILY2-F1
#
_cell.length_a   1.000
_cell.length_b   1.000
_cell.length_c   1.000
_cell.angle_alpha   90.00
_cell.angle_beta   90.00
_cell.angle_gamma   90.00
#
_symmetry.space_group_name_H-M   'P 1'
#
loop_
_entity.id
_entity.type
_entity.pdbx_description
1 polymer ?
#
loop_
_entity_poly.entity_id
_entity_poly.type
_entity_poly.pdbx_seq_one_letter_code
_entity_poly.pdbx_strand_id
1 'polypeptide(L)'
;MKNSIIEEMKEFGLDTNEAFNILVKAIFRSTMFRGAEYDGTMYNELPNIWGSASEKGVEKKYCCNSDHSFAEYYENAECAMDVIDRVEADFSDIQFCWDWEGVDCEIDEYELENEEAILEYLESLPDKEDQVVIDSIVTMRNDMGANSDHRGSDHCLLVLPFTTRTQMKSPTLREFISHLYLLKSHKFDGWYEMYCRLSAKELEYTCELDLSFDHGS
;
A
#
# COMPACT_ATOMS: atom_id res chain seq x y z
N MET A 1 -11.27 1.14 -27.68
CA MET A 1 -10.81 0.61 -26.39
C MET A 1 -10.01 1.73 -25.76
N LYS A 2 -10.20 2.07 -24.47
CA LYS A 2 -9.31 3.04 -23.83
C LYS A 2 -7.91 2.40 -23.73
N ASN A 3 -6.86 3.20 -23.89
CA ASN A 3 -5.50 2.71 -23.67
C ASN A 3 -5.33 2.31 -22.19
N SER A 4 -4.38 1.44 -21.89
CA SER A 4 -4.06 1.15 -20.48
C SER A 4 -3.24 2.29 -19.89
N ILE A 5 -3.21 2.45 -18.57
CA ILE A 5 -2.49 3.55 -17.90
C ILE A 5 -1.01 3.57 -18.30
N ILE A 6 -0.35 2.41 -18.35
CA ILE A 6 1.05 2.30 -18.75
C ILE A 6 1.27 2.69 -20.21
N GLU A 7 0.35 2.34 -21.12
CA GLU A 7 0.45 2.75 -22.52
C GLU A 7 0.23 4.25 -22.70
N GLU A 8 -0.69 4.86 -21.93
CA GLU A 8 -0.88 6.32 -21.90
C GLU A 8 0.39 7.02 -21.36
N MET A 9 1.02 6.48 -20.32
CA MET A 9 2.27 7.04 -19.78
C MET A 9 3.45 6.94 -20.75
N LYS A 10 3.53 5.88 -21.56
CA LYS A 10 4.54 5.73 -22.61
C LYS A 10 4.41 6.79 -23.71
N GLU A 11 3.22 7.38 -23.91
CA GLU A 11 3.03 8.50 -24.85
C GLU A 11 3.81 9.76 -24.41
N PHE A 12 4.19 9.86 -23.14
CA PHE A 12 5.07 10.92 -22.62
C PHE A 12 6.57 10.65 -22.83
N GLY A 13 6.92 9.53 -23.47
CA GLY A 13 8.32 9.14 -23.73
C GLY A 13 8.94 8.24 -22.67
N LEU A 14 8.15 7.79 -21.68
CA LEU A 14 8.59 6.87 -20.64
C LEU A 14 8.70 5.44 -21.17
N ASP A 15 9.70 4.69 -20.71
CA ASP A 15 9.69 3.24 -20.86
C ASP A 15 8.77 2.56 -19.82
N THR A 16 8.56 1.25 -19.96
CA THR A 16 7.68 0.49 -19.04
C THR A 16 8.15 0.56 -17.60
N ASN A 17 9.45 0.49 -17.35
CA ASN A 17 10.01 0.52 -16.00
C ASN A 17 9.87 1.89 -15.37
N GLU A 18 10.15 2.96 -16.12
CA GLU A 18 9.94 4.35 -15.68
C GLU A 18 8.47 4.63 -15.37
N ALA A 19 7.56 4.23 -16.28
CA ALA A 19 6.13 4.41 -16.09
C ALA A 19 5.62 3.72 -14.80
N PHE A 20 6.04 2.48 -14.54
CA PHE A 20 5.67 1.79 -13.30
C PHE A 20 6.30 2.41 -12.06
N ASN A 21 7.57 2.83 -12.11
CA ASN A 21 8.21 3.49 -10.97
C ASN A 21 7.47 4.77 -10.58
N ILE A 22 7.15 5.61 -11.57
CA ILE A 22 6.41 6.86 -11.36
C ILE A 22 4.99 6.57 -10.83
N LEU A 23 4.27 5.64 -11.47
CA LEU A 23 2.90 5.28 -11.07
C LEU A 23 2.85 4.74 -9.63
N VAL A 24 3.68 3.75 -9.30
CA VAL A 24 3.68 3.13 -7.96
C VAL A 24 4.11 4.12 -6.88
N LYS A 25 5.10 4.98 -7.17
CA LYS A 25 5.50 6.05 -6.26
C LYS A 25 4.34 7.01 -6.00
N ALA A 26 3.68 7.49 -7.06
CA ALA A 26 2.53 8.38 -6.95
C ALA A 26 1.41 7.73 -6.14
N ILE A 27 1.08 6.46 -6.40
CA ILE A 27 0.09 5.71 -5.63
C ILE A 27 0.43 5.73 -4.14
N PHE A 28 1.63 5.29 -3.74
CA PHE A 28 1.98 5.20 -2.31
C PHE A 28 2.04 6.56 -1.60
N ARG A 29 2.34 7.64 -2.32
CA ARG A 29 2.30 9.00 -1.77
C ARG A 29 0.89 9.60 -1.68
N SER A 30 0.00 9.13 -2.55
CA SER A 30 -1.30 9.76 -2.78
C SER A 30 -2.47 8.95 -2.27
N THR A 31 -2.23 7.74 -1.77
CA THR A 31 -3.26 6.86 -1.22
C THR A 31 -2.96 6.53 0.23
N MET A 32 -4.00 6.50 1.04
CA MET A 32 -3.92 6.08 2.43
C MET A 32 -4.85 4.89 2.67
N PHE A 33 -4.27 3.84 3.26
CA PHE A 33 -5.02 2.68 3.71
C PHE A 33 -5.89 3.05 4.91
N ARG A 34 -7.20 2.87 4.79
CA ARG A 34 -8.17 3.16 5.86
C ARG A 34 -8.44 1.94 6.74
N GLY A 35 -8.31 0.76 6.18
CA GLY A 35 -8.65 -0.49 6.84
C GLY A 35 -9.15 -1.54 5.87
N ALA A 36 -9.89 -2.50 6.39
CA ALA A 36 -10.51 -3.52 5.58
C ALA A 36 -11.91 -3.89 6.08
N GLU A 37 -12.79 -4.20 5.14
CA GLU A 37 -14.14 -4.69 5.42
C GLU A 37 -14.17 -6.22 5.38
N TYR A 38 -14.80 -6.83 6.38
CA TYR A 38 -15.10 -8.26 6.43
C TYR A 38 -16.47 -8.46 7.09
N ASP A 39 -17.33 -9.28 6.47
CA ASP A 39 -18.71 -9.54 6.91
C ASP A 39 -19.51 -8.25 7.21
N GLY A 40 -19.37 -7.24 6.34
CA GLY A 40 -20.03 -5.94 6.48
C GLY A 40 -19.53 -5.08 7.64
N THR A 41 -18.45 -5.48 8.31
CA THR A 41 -17.81 -4.74 9.40
C THR A 41 -16.49 -4.15 8.93
N MET A 42 -16.32 -2.84 9.12
CA MET A 42 -15.06 -2.14 8.84
C MET A 42 -14.11 -2.26 10.03
N TYR A 43 -12.89 -2.72 9.77
CA TYR A 43 -11.80 -2.86 10.74
C TYR A 43 -10.70 -1.85 10.42
N ASN A 44 -10.42 -0.95 11.35
CA ASN A 44 -9.44 0.12 11.17
C ASN A 44 -8.17 -0.15 11.97
N GLU A 45 -7.18 0.72 11.80
CA GLU A 45 -6.04 0.77 12.69
C GLU A 45 -6.49 1.07 14.13
N LEU A 46 -5.99 0.26 15.07
CA LEU A 46 -6.08 0.53 16.48
C LEU A 46 -5.20 1.75 16.80
N PRO A 47 -5.61 2.58 17.77
CA PRO A 47 -4.76 3.63 18.29
C PRO A 47 -3.38 3.09 18.70
N ASN A 48 -2.32 3.70 18.16
CA ASN A 48 -0.94 3.41 18.52
C ASN A 48 -0.15 4.72 18.64
N ILE A 49 0.97 4.69 19.38
CA ILE A 49 1.75 5.90 19.70
C ILE A 49 2.55 6.47 18.52
N TRP A 50 2.68 5.70 17.43
CA TRP A 50 3.46 6.08 16.24
C TRP A 50 2.58 6.61 15.11
N GLY A 51 1.30 6.23 15.10
CA GLY A 51 0.30 6.61 14.12
C GLY A 51 -0.48 7.86 14.55
N SER A 52 -1.13 8.47 13.56
CA SER A 52 -2.01 9.63 13.72
C SER A 52 -3.48 9.26 13.91
N ALA A 53 -3.80 7.98 14.09
CA ALA A 53 -5.17 7.47 14.15
C ALA A 53 -5.98 8.09 15.31
N SER A 54 -7.12 8.71 14.96
CA SER A 54 -8.05 9.26 15.94
C SER A 54 -8.89 8.16 16.58
N GLU A 55 -9.03 8.16 17.90
CA GLU A 55 -9.89 7.25 18.68
C GLU A 55 -11.34 7.19 18.15
N LYS A 56 -11.71 6.18 17.34
CA LYS A 56 -13.09 5.93 16.91
C LYS A 56 -13.43 4.44 17.00
N GLY A 57 -14.70 4.11 17.24
CA GLY A 57 -15.21 2.73 17.19
C GLY A 57 -15.03 1.87 18.46
N VAL A 58 -15.34 0.56 18.33
CA VAL A 58 -15.18 -0.48 19.37
C VAL A 58 -13.72 -0.70 19.79
N GLU A 59 -12.80 -0.14 19.01
CA GLU A 59 -11.35 -0.23 19.09
C GLU A 59 -10.78 0.69 20.18
N LYS A 60 -11.56 1.67 20.69
CA LYS A 60 -11.11 2.63 21.71
C LYS A 60 -10.58 2.01 23.01
N LYS A 61 -11.01 0.79 23.34
CA LYS A 61 -10.54 0.07 24.55
C LYS A 61 -9.19 -0.63 24.34
N TYR A 62 -8.68 -0.68 23.12
CA TYR A 62 -7.44 -1.33 22.74
C TYR A 62 -6.48 -0.26 22.23
N CYS A 63 -5.46 0.06 23.02
CA CYS A 63 -4.43 1.00 22.60
C CYS A 63 -3.08 0.32 22.72
N CYS A 64 -2.29 0.37 21.64
CA CYS A 64 -0.89 0.00 21.68
C CYS A 64 -0.10 1.17 22.33
N ASN A 65 -0.08 1.21 23.66
CA ASN A 65 0.57 2.27 24.45
C ASN A 65 2.07 2.03 24.68
N SER A 66 2.67 1.02 24.06
CA SER A 66 3.99 0.57 24.46
C SER A 66 5.10 1.43 23.87
N ASP A 67 5.45 2.46 24.63
CA ASP A 67 6.84 2.85 24.79
C ASP A 67 7.56 1.65 25.47
N HIS A 68 7.93 0.63 24.69
CA HIS A 68 8.63 -0.58 25.17
C HIS A 68 9.98 -0.27 25.85
N SER A 69 10.41 1.01 25.83
CA SER A 69 11.59 1.52 26.52
C SER A 69 11.32 1.95 27.98
N PHE A 70 10.06 2.15 28.38
CA PHE A 70 9.63 2.63 29.71
C PHE A 70 8.83 1.58 30.52
N ALA A 71 9.13 0.30 30.32
CA ALA A 71 8.50 -0.82 31.04
C ALA A 71 8.64 -0.76 32.57
N GLU A 72 9.43 0.16 33.12
CA GLU A 72 9.56 0.35 34.58
C GLU A 72 8.42 1.18 35.22
N TYR A 73 7.59 1.90 34.44
CA TYR A 73 6.54 2.77 35.01
C TYR A 73 5.10 2.23 34.93
N TYR A 74 4.86 1.19 34.14
CA TYR A 74 3.55 0.55 34.03
C TYR A 74 3.72 -0.95 34.16
N GLU A 75 3.24 -1.52 35.28
CA GLU A 75 3.36 -2.95 35.60
C GLU A 75 2.66 -3.90 34.59
N ASN A 76 2.10 -3.41 33.47
CA ASN A 76 1.36 -4.19 32.46
C ASN A 76 1.55 -3.65 31.02
N ALA A 77 2.77 -3.33 30.59
CA ALA A 77 3.05 -2.92 29.21
C ALA A 77 3.09 -4.13 28.24
N GLU A 78 1.98 -4.87 28.12
CA GLU A 78 1.80 -5.87 27.06
C GLU A 78 1.27 -5.17 25.80
N CYS A 79 1.77 -5.56 24.62
CA CYS A 79 1.15 -5.10 23.39
C CYS A 79 -0.31 -5.55 23.41
N ALA A 80 -1.25 -4.62 23.16
CA ALA A 80 -2.67 -4.95 23.10
C ALA A 80 -2.94 -6.13 22.16
N MET A 81 -2.13 -6.30 21.11
CA MET A 81 -2.26 -7.40 20.15
C MET A 81 -1.94 -8.78 20.74
N ASP A 82 -1.06 -8.88 21.73
CA ASP A 82 -0.68 -10.18 22.33
C ASP A 82 -1.81 -10.78 23.18
N VAL A 83 -2.79 -9.95 23.57
CA VAL A 83 -3.89 -10.31 24.46
C VAL A 83 -5.27 -10.21 23.82
N ILE A 84 -5.35 -9.81 22.54
CA ILE A 84 -6.60 -9.69 21.80
C ILE A 84 -6.73 -10.85 20.82
N ASP A 85 -7.85 -11.57 20.93
CA ASP A 85 -8.28 -12.49 19.87
C ASP A 85 -8.63 -11.67 18.61
N ARG A 86 -7.79 -11.78 17.58
CA ARG A 86 -8.01 -11.16 16.28
C ARG A 86 -8.95 -12.03 15.43
N VAL A 87 -9.69 -11.38 14.54
CA VAL A 87 -10.50 -12.04 13.53
C VAL A 87 -9.57 -12.55 12.43
N GLU A 88 -9.57 -13.86 12.20
CA GLU A 88 -8.95 -14.47 11.02
C GLU A 88 -10.02 -14.67 9.95
N ALA A 89 -9.69 -14.33 8.70
CA ALA A 89 -10.57 -14.49 7.55
C ALA A 89 -9.77 -14.86 6.31
N ASP A 90 -10.42 -15.56 5.37
CA ASP A 90 -9.82 -15.85 4.07
C ASP A 90 -9.65 -14.55 3.26
N PHE A 91 -8.53 -14.42 2.55
CA PHE A 91 -8.24 -13.22 1.77
C PHE A 91 -9.35 -12.88 0.75
N SER A 92 -10.01 -13.88 0.18
CA SER A 92 -11.12 -13.67 -0.76
C SER A 92 -12.31 -12.94 -0.18
N ASP A 93 -12.42 -12.92 1.15
CA ASP A 93 -13.56 -12.38 1.89
C ASP A 93 -13.24 -10.99 2.47
N ILE A 94 -12.00 -10.54 2.37
CA ILE A 94 -11.52 -9.26 2.89
C ILE A 94 -11.46 -8.24 1.77
N GLN A 95 -12.15 -7.12 1.93
CA GLN A 95 -12.07 -5.98 1.02
C GLN A 95 -11.18 -4.89 1.61
N PHE A 96 -10.08 -4.58 0.91
CA PHE A 96 -9.21 -3.47 1.31
C PHE A 96 -9.86 -2.12 0.99
N CYS A 97 -9.81 -1.22 1.96
CA CYS A 97 -10.35 0.12 1.86
C CYS A 97 -9.20 1.13 1.96
N TRP A 98 -9.07 1.95 0.93
CA TRP A 98 -8.09 3.02 0.83
C TRP A 98 -8.76 4.21 0.14
N ASP A 99 -8.25 5.40 0.40
CA ASP A 99 -8.71 6.65 -0.23
C ASP A 99 -7.52 7.41 -0.80
N TRP A 100 -7.79 8.27 -1.78
CA TRP A 100 -6.82 9.28 -2.21
C TRP A 100 -6.70 10.41 -1.18
N GLU A 101 -5.48 10.83 -0.83
CA GLU A 101 -5.19 11.95 0.07
C GLU A 101 -4.58 13.16 -0.68
N GLY A 102 -5.08 13.39 -1.89
CA GLY A 102 -4.45 14.32 -2.83
C GLY A 102 -3.27 13.65 -3.52
N VAL A 103 -3.01 14.03 -4.77
CA VAL A 103 -1.92 13.44 -5.53
C VAL A 103 -0.64 14.23 -5.27
N ASP A 104 0.26 13.68 -4.45
CA ASP A 104 1.61 14.21 -4.26
C ASP A 104 2.54 13.57 -5.30
N CYS A 105 2.76 14.35 -6.35
CA CYS A 105 3.51 13.95 -7.53
C CYS A 105 4.97 14.43 -7.48
N GLU A 106 5.60 14.59 -6.31
CA GLU A 106 7.04 14.93 -6.29
C GLU A 106 7.88 13.85 -7.01
N ILE A 107 8.30 14.15 -8.24
CA ILE A 107 9.17 13.29 -9.04
C ILE A 107 10.61 13.64 -8.63
N ASP A 108 11.18 12.78 -7.77
CA ASP A 108 12.58 12.87 -7.37
C ASP A 108 13.43 12.38 -8.54
N GLU A 109 14.22 13.30 -9.09
CA GLU A 109 15.32 13.10 -10.03
C GLU A 109 14.98 12.97 -11.55
N TYR A 110 15.76 13.75 -12.30
CA TYR A 110 15.95 13.82 -13.76
C TYR A 110 14.93 14.61 -14.58
N GLU A 111 15.46 15.35 -15.56
CA GLU A 111 14.75 16.16 -16.54
C GLU A 111 13.82 15.27 -17.38
N LEU A 112 12.67 14.87 -16.84
CA LEU A 112 11.66 14.17 -17.62
C LEU A 112 11.18 15.12 -18.71
N GLU A 113 11.34 14.68 -19.95
CA GLU A 113 10.64 15.32 -21.05
C GLU A 113 9.14 15.21 -20.75
N ASN A 114 8.42 16.34 -20.76
CA ASN A 114 6.99 16.42 -20.44
C ASN A 114 6.61 16.27 -18.95
N GLU A 115 7.48 16.64 -18.01
CA GLU A 115 7.18 16.64 -16.57
C GLU A 115 5.79 17.21 -16.24
N GLU A 116 5.44 18.41 -16.73
CA GLU A 116 4.13 19.04 -16.47
C GLU A 116 2.94 18.18 -16.91
N ALA A 117 3.04 17.54 -18.09
CA ALA A 117 1.99 16.66 -18.60
C ALA A 117 1.89 15.35 -17.79
N ILE A 118 3.02 14.83 -17.31
CA ILE A 118 3.05 13.65 -16.43
C ILE A 118 2.39 14.00 -15.09
N LEU A 119 2.70 15.16 -14.50
CA LEU A 119 2.08 15.61 -13.26
C LEU A 119 0.55 15.77 -13.41
N GLU A 120 0.09 16.46 -14.46
CA GLU A 120 -1.34 16.59 -14.77
C GLU A 120 -2.01 15.22 -14.96
N TYR A 121 -1.31 14.30 -15.63
CA TYR A 121 -1.80 12.93 -15.79
C TYR A 121 -1.92 12.19 -14.47
N LEU A 122 -0.93 12.29 -13.58
CA LEU A 122 -0.95 11.67 -12.26
C LEU A 122 -2.07 12.24 -11.37
N GLU A 123 -2.32 13.55 -11.43
CA GLU A 123 -3.43 14.20 -10.75
C GLU A 123 -4.81 13.65 -11.19
N SER A 124 -4.90 13.13 -12.41
CA SER A 124 -6.14 12.52 -12.95
C SER A 124 -6.37 11.06 -12.55
N LEU A 125 -5.42 10.41 -11.87
CA LEU A 125 -5.53 8.99 -11.47
C LEU A 125 -6.79 8.64 -10.67
N PRO A 126 -7.31 9.49 -9.76
CA PRO A 126 -8.56 9.20 -9.05
C PRO A 126 -9.76 8.98 -10.00
N ASP A 127 -9.79 9.64 -11.15
CA ASP A 127 -10.86 9.48 -12.15
C ASP A 127 -10.67 8.22 -13.03
N LYS A 128 -9.57 7.48 -12.82
CA LYS A 128 -9.12 6.33 -13.62
C LYS A 128 -9.11 5.02 -12.82
N GLU A 129 -9.74 4.95 -11.65
CA GLU A 129 -9.74 3.76 -10.79
C GLU A 129 -10.15 2.46 -11.52
N ASP A 130 -11.12 2.52 -12.42
CA ASP A 130 -11.62 1.35 -13.15
C ASP A 130 -10.92 1.16 -14.52
N GLN A 131 -9.89 1.96 -14.82
CA GLN A 131 -9.07 1.82 -16.02
C GLN A 131 -8.01 0.72 -15.82
N VAL A 132 -7.79 -0.10 -16.84
CA VAL A 132 -6.75 -1.14 -16.83
C VAL A 132 -5.37 -0.49 -16.75
N VAL A 133 -4.52 -0.96 -15.84
CA VAL A 133 -3.14 -0.48 -15.69
C VAL A 133 -2.29 -0.91 -16.89
N ILE A 134 -2.32 -2.20 -17.19
CA ILE A 134 -1.63 -2.82 -18.33
C ILE A 134 -2.42 -4.04 -18.79
N ASP A 135 -2.55 -4.27 -20.10
CA ASP A 135 -3.24 -5.45 -20.64
C ASP A 135 -2.31 -6.68 -20.69
N SER A 136 -1.87 -7.15 -19.53
CA SER A 136 -1.01 -8.33 -19.39
C SER A 136 -1.27 -9.07 -18.06
N ILE A 137 -0.66 -10.24 -17.87
CA ILE A 137 -0.59 -10.86 -16.55
C ILE A 137 0.49 -10.15 -15.72
N VAL A 138 0.09 -9.47 -14.66
CA VAL A 138 1.00 -8.76 -13.75
C VAL A 138 1.34 -9.68 -12.58
N THR A 139 2.63 -9.92 -12.35
CA THR A 139 3.14 -10.60 -11.15
C THR A 139 3.94 -9.59 -10.34
N MET A 140 3.50 -9.31 -9.11
CA MET A 140 4.22 -8.43 -8.19
C MET A 140 4.91 -9.22 -7.09
N ARG A 141 6.07 -8.77 -6.65
CA ARG A 141 6.83 -9.35 -5.53
C ARG A 141 7.32 -8.25 -4.59
N ASN A 142 7.20 -8.49 -3.28
CA ASN A 142 7.96 -7.77 -2.27
C ASN A 142 9.30 -8.50 -2.10
N ASP A 143 10.41 -7.87 -2.50
CA ASP A 143 11.74 -8.48 -2.47
C ASP A 143 12.45 -8.38 -1.11
N MET A 144 11.85 -7.67 -0.16
CA MET A 144 12.34 -7.49 1.20
C MET A 144 11.72 -8.49 2.19
N GLY A 145 10.56 -9.07 1.84
CA GLY A 145 9.85 -10.05 2.66
C GLY A 145 9.00 -9.43 3.77
N ALA A 146 8.66 -10.23 4.78
CA ALA A 146 7.95 -9.73 5.95
C ALA A 146 8.93 -9.04 6.90
N ASN A 147 8.50 -7.94 7.51
CA ASN A 147 9.22 -7.31 8.61
C ASN A 147 8.49 -7.61 9.95
N SER A 148 9.27 -7.85 11.01
CA SER A 148 8.78 -8.18 12.35
C SER A 148 8.93 -7.03 13.35
N ASP A 149 9.35 -5.85 12.91
CA ASP A 149 9.34 -4.63 13.69
C ASP A 149 7.90 -4.32 14.06
N HIS A 150 7.74 -3.94 15.31
CA HIS A 150 6.43 -3.66 15.86
C HIS A 150 5.94 -2.27 15.46
N ARG A 151 6.86 -1.36 15.09
CA ARG A 151 6.57 -0.01 14.58
C ARG A 151 5.86 -0.11 13.24
N GLY A 152 4.66 0.48 13.15
CA GLY A 152 3.85 0.49 11.93
C GLY A 152 3.10 -0.82 11.62
N SER A 153 3.12 -1.80 12.53
CA SER A 153 2.53 -3.12 12.27
C SER A 153 1.02 -3.02 12.03
N ASP A 154 0.40 -4.12 11.56
CA ASP A 154 -1.03 -4.20 11.28
C ASP A 154 -1.86 -4.27 12.56
N HIS A 155 -1.73 -3.25 13.42
CA HIS A 155 -2.49 -3.06 14.65
C HIS A 155 -3.98 -2.91 14.29
N CYS A 156 -4.66 -4.02 14.05
CA CYS A 156 -6.05 -4.09 13.60
C CYS A 156 -6.70 -5.35 14.17
N LEU A 157 -7.97 -5.25 14.54
CA LEU A 157 -8.72 -6.39 15.08
C LEU A 157 -8.92 -7.51 14.04
N LEU A 158 -8.81 -7.19 12.76
CA LEU A 158 -8.75 -8.17 11.67
C LEU A 158 -7.28 -8.49 11.35
N VAL A 159 -6.95 -9.77 11.21
CA VAL A 159 -5.65 -10.21 10.68
C VAL A 159 -5.58 -9.82 9.21
N LEU A 160 -4.76 -8.82 8.89
CA LEU A 160 -4.66 -8.37 7.51
C LEU A 160 -3.74 -9.32 6.74
N PRO A 161 -4.17 -9.81 5.57
CA PRO A 161 -3.36 -10.73 4.80
C PRO A 161 -2.10 -10.05 4.30
N PHE A 162 -1.01 -10.80 4.30
CA PHE A 162 0.26 -10.40 3.71
C PHE A 162 0.75 -11.53 2.81
N THR A 163 1.22 -11.17 1.62
CA THR A 163 1.91 -12.09 0.73
C THR A 163 3.14 -11.42 0.18
N THR A 164 4.23 -12.17 0.00
CA THR A 164 5.41 -11.67 -0.70
C THR A 164 5.23 -11.67 -2.22
N ARG A 165 4.16 -12.27 -2.73
CA ARG A 165 3.90 -12.37 -4.17
C ARG A 165 2.41 -12.41 -4.48
N THR A 166 2.01 -11.67 -5.51
CA THR A 166 0.65 -11.71 -6.05
C THR A 166 0.64 -11.71 -7.58
N GLN A 167 -0.47 -12.16 -8.17
CA GLN A 167 -0.68 -12.20 -9.62
C GLN A 167 -2.09 -11.74 -9.99
N MET A 168 -2.19 -10.95 -11.05
CA MET A 168 -3.45 -10.43 -11.60
C MET A 168 -3.42 -10.52 -13.13
N LYS A 169 -4.60 -10.54 -13.77
CA LYS A 169 -4.71 -10.46 -15.23
C LYS A 169 -5.41 -9.16 -15.62
N SER A 170 -4.73 -8.32 -16.38
CA SER A 170 -5.21 -7.02 -16.85
C SER A 170 -5.87 -6.18 -15.74
N PRO A 171 -5.17 -5.96 -14.60
CA PRO A 171 -5.79 -5.34 -13.43
C PRO A 171 -6.24 -3.91 -13.71
N THR A 172 -7.38 -3.53 -13.15
CA THR A 172 -7.77 -2.12 -12.99
C THR A 172 -6.84 -1.41 -12.01
N LEU A 173 -6.78 -0.08 -12.05
CA LEU A 173 -6.01 0.70 -11.07
C LEU A 173 -6.45 0.40 -9.64
N ARG A 174 -7.76 0.25 -9.42
CA ARG A 174 -8.34 -0.12 -8.12
C ARG A 174 -7.78 -1.44 -7.61
N GLU A 175 -7.82 -2.48 -8.43
CA GLU A 175 -7.29 -3.80 -8.08
C GLU A 175 -5.77 -3.74 -7.86
N PHE A 176 -5.06 -3.03 -8.73
CA PHE A 176 -3.62 -2.86 -8.65
C PHE A 176 -3.19 -2.23 -7.32
N ILE A 177 -3.86 -1.18 -6.86
CA ILE A 177 -3.60 -0.53 -5.56
C ILE A 177 -3.85 -1.49 -4.39
N SER A 178 -4.98 -2.21 -4.39
CA SER A 178 -5.25 -3.21 -3.34
C SER A 178 -4.17 -4.30 -3.27
N HIS A 179 -3.65 -4.72 -4.43
CA HIS A 179 -2.55 -5.68 -4.51
C HIS A 179 -1.20 -5.10 -4.06
N LEU A 180 -0.95 -3.79 -4.24
CA LEU A 180 0.21 -3.13 -3.65
C LEU A 180 0.15 -3.16 -2.11
N TYR A 181 -1.01 -2.88 -1.51
CA TYR A 181 -1.18 -3.00 -0.05
C TYR A 181 -1.09 -4.44 0.45
N LEU A 182 -1.49 -5.44 -0.35
CA LEU A 182 -1.36 -6.85 0.01
C LEU A 182 0.11 -7.29 0.16
N LEU A 183 1.01 -6.63 -0.58
CA LEU A 183 2.45 -6.84 -0.51
C LEU A 183 3.12 -6.14 0.67
N LYS A 184 2.44 -5.20 1.35
CA LYS A 184 2.95 -4.53 2.54
C LYS A 184 2.56 -5.29 3.81
N SER A 185 3.50 -5.52 4.72
CA SER A 185 3.15 -6.02 6.06
C SER A 185 2.66 -4.90 7.00
N HIS A 186 3.05 -3.65 6.75
CA HIS A 186 2.75 -2.44 7.53
C HIS A 186 1.84 -1.51 6.72
N LYS A 187 0.53 -1.81 6.68
CA LYS A 187 -0.41 -1.19 5.72
C LYS A 187 -0.87 0.22 6.11
N PHE A 188 -0.96 0.50 7.40
CA PHE A 188 -1.50 1.77 7.91
C PHE A 188 -0.44 2.87 8.04
N ASP A 189 0.84 2.49 8.04
CA ASP A 189 1.95 3.44 8.22
C ASP A 189 2.50 3.91 6.86
N GLY A 190 2.53 5.22 6.66
CA GLY A 190 3.12 5.88 5.50
C GLY A 190 4.62 6.18 5.63
N TRP A 191 5.17 6.06 6.84
CA TRP A 191 6.56 6.34 7.21
C TRP A 191 7.38 5.08 7.47
N TYR A 192 6.72 3.93 7.56
CA TYR A 192 7.33 2.61 7.72
C TYR A 192 7.01 1.70 6.53
N GLU A 193 7.94 0.82 6.14
CA GLU A 193 7.86 0.04 4.89
C GLU A 193 7.58 0.96 3.68
N MET A 194 8.35 2.05 3.59
CA MET A 194 8.23 3.05 2.53
C MET A 194 8.67 2.46 1.20
N TYR A 195 7.91 2.72 0.15
CA TYR A 195 8.31 2.36 -1.20
C TYR A 195 9.62 3.06 -1.58
N CYS A 196 10.62 2.29 -2.03
CA CYS A 196 11.91 2.82 -2.44
C CYS A 196 12.10 2.80 -3.95
N ARG A 197 11.87 1.63 -4.55
CA ARG A 197 12.10 1.41 -5.98
C ARG A 197 11.30 0.24 -6.48
N LEU A 198 11.13 0.21 -7.79
CA LEU A 198 10.55 -0.89 -8.52
C LEU A 198 11.48 -1.27 -9.68
N SER A 199 11.56 -2.57 -9.94
CA SER A 199 12.10 -3.10 -11.19
C SER A 199 10.96 -3.74 -11.98
N ALA A 200 10.66 -3.22 -13.17
CA ALA A 200 9.68 -3.78 -14.08
C ALA A 200 10.35 -4.55 -15.20
N LYS A 201 9.81 -5.72 -15.52
CA LYS A 201 10.24 -6.52 -16.66
C LYS A 201 9.03 -6.93 -17.48
N GLU A 202 8.93 -6.36 -18.67
CA GLU A 202 7.92 -6.74 -19.66
C GLU A 202 8.38 -7.97 -20.44
N LEU A 203 7.50 -8.97 -20.51
CA LEU A 203 7.63 -10.20 -21.30
C LEU A 203 6.42 -10.27 -22.24
N GLU A 204 6.45 -11.19 -23.21
CA GLU A 204 5.44 -11.27 -24.29
C GLU A 204 3.97 -11.25 -23.81
N TYR A 205 3.67 -11.83 -22.65
CA TYR A 205 2.31 -11.91 -22.10
C TYR A 205 2.21 -11.55 -20.63
N THR A 206 3.34 -11.17 -20.02
CA THR A 206 3.42 -11.00 -18.57
C THR A 206 4.29 -9.81 -18.23
N CYS A 207 3.97 -9.12 -17.15
CA CYS A 207 4.80 -8.09 -16.55
C CYS A 207 5.20 -8.53 -15.14
N GLU A 208 6.50 -8.58 -14.87
CA GLU A 208 7.03 -8.86 -13.53
C GLU A 208 7.45 -7.55 -12.86
N LEU A 209 6.94 -7.31 -11.65
CA LEU A 209 7.23 -6.12 -10.84
C LEU A 209 7.88 -6.57 -9.52
N ASP A 210 9.12 -6.14 -9.29
CA ASP A 210 9.83 -6.34 -8.02
C ASP A 210 9.85 -5.03 -7.25
N LEU A 211 9.18 -5.00 -6.10
CA LEU A 211 9.06 -3.83 -5.24
C LEU A 211 9.98 -3.99 -4.03
N SER A 212 10.81 -2.97 -3.80
CA SER A 212 11.62 -2.85 -2.60
C SER A 212 11.04 -1.80 -1.66
N PHE A 213 10.96 -2.16 -0.38
CA PHE A 213 10.50 -1.29 0.69
C PHE A 213 11.61 -1.04 1.72
N ASP A 214 11.79 0.21 2.14
CA ASP A 214 12.66 0.55 3.27
C ASP A 214 11.86 0.56 4.57
N HIS A 215 12.46 0.03 5.61
CA HIS A 215 11.80 -0.16 6.90
C HIS A 215 12.26 0.88 7.93
N GLY A 216 12.83 1.99 7.47
CA GLY A 216 13.44 2.99 8.33
C GLY A 216 14.58 2.41 9.19
N SER A 217 15.25 3.28 9.91
CA SER A 217 16.24 2.92 10.93
C SER A 217 15.77 3.41 12.29
#